data_AF-A0A4S5E186-F1
#
_entry.id   AF-A0A4S5E186-F1
#
_cell.length_a   1.000
_cell.length_b   1.000
_cell.length_c   1.000
_cell.angle_alpha   90.00
_cell.angle_beta   90.00
_cell.angle_gamma   90.00
#
_symmetry.space_group_name_H-M   'P 1'
#
loop_
_entity.id
_entity.type
_entity.pdbx_description
1 polymer ?
#
loop_
_entity_poly.entity_id
_entity_poly.type
_entity_poly.pdbx_seq_one_letter_code
_entity_poly.pdbx_strand_id
1 'polypeptide(L)'
;MKVPETSLHKDDVGRVLGRRFWILWTSSGWSNLADGSFHVVLPLVAVSFTQSPALVAGLTFALTLPWLLFALIAGALADRSDRRVLMVAANGARAVLLIILVLVIVLDAGSIALLYVVAFGIGTAETVYDTAAQSILPQLVRREQLSRANGRLYAVELTTNQFVGPPLGGLLVAAGVMLAFGAQAAMWVVALGSLLLVRGSFKPARTSGASVRADIAEGLRFLWSHAVLRALALFTGIFNLATSAMMAVFVLFAVGPASAMGLTELGYGVLLSVVAAGSVLGSLLAGWAERRIGRALLISFAILGGVVFIGTPALTSSALLVGGGFFIGGAAIVMGNVIIVSLRQRITPNELLGRVNSAYRLVGWGTMPIGALLGGFLAQALGLQPTFAIMALVVLALVALLPLLTNPALDAVEVA
;
A
#
# COMPACT_ATOMS: atom_id res chain seq x y z
N MET A 1 3.69 -5.95 -59.86
CA MET A 1 4.25 -4.82 -59.07
C MET A 1 4.18 -5.22 -57.60
N LYS A 2 5.29 -5.76 -57.07
CA LYS A 2 5.37 -6.31 -55.71
C LYS A 2 5.61 -5.16 -54.72
N VAL A 3 4.69 -5.00 -53.77
CA VAL A 3 4.89 -4.14 -52.59
C VAL A 3 5.91 -4.84 -51.69
N PRO A 4 6.94 -4.16 -51.16
CA PRO A 4 7.91 -4.82 -50.29
C PRO A 4 7.27 -5.09 -48.94
N GLU A 5 7.18 -6.37 -48.57
CA GLU A 5 7.05 -6.79 -47.18
C GLU A 5 8.30 -6.29 -46.43
N THR A 6 8.15 -5.21 -45.68
CA THR A 6 9.13 -4.83 -44.67
C THR A 6 9.18 -5.97 -43.65
N SER A 7 10.23 -6.77 -43.75
CA SER A 7 10.64 -7.78 -42.81
C SER A 7 10.65 -7.21 -41.39
N LEU A 8 9.60 -7.49 -40.63
CA LEU A 8 9.59 -7.34 -39.18
C LEU A 8 10.68 -8.28 -38.63
N HIS A 9 11.84 -7.71 -38.35
CA HIS A 9 12.92 -8.40 -37.66
C HIS A 9 12.36 -8.99 -36.36
N LYS A 10 12.34 -10.33 -36.31
CA LYS A 10 11.98 -11.16 -35.16
C LYS A 10 13.00 -11.08 -34.00
N ASP A 11 13.95 -10.15 -34.06
CA ASP A 11 15.11 -10.11 -33.16
C ASP A 11 15.00 -9.11 -32.00
N ASP A 12 13.86 -8.42 -31.83
CA ASP A 12 13.67 -7.42 -30.76
C ASP A 12 12.85 -7.93 -29.55
N VAL A 13 12.83 -9.27 -29.37
CA VAL A 13 12.15 -9.97 -28.27
C VAL A 13 12.90 -9.80 -26.93
N GLY A 14 14.07 -9.17 -26.94
CA GLY A 14 14.67 -8.65 -25.72
C GLY A 14 15.70 -7.58 -26.01
N ARG A 15 15.56 -6.39 -25.40
CA ARG A 15 16.65 -5.87 -24.54
C ARG A 15 16.33 -4.66 -23.66
N VAL A 16 15.47 -3.70 -24.00
CA VAL A 16 15.33 -2.50 -23.13
C VAL A 16 13.90 -1.98 -23.04
N LEU A 17 13.44 -1.65 -21.83
CA LEU A 17 12.21 -0.89 -21.60
C LEU A 17 12.44 0.55 -22.11
N GLY A 18 11.46 1.12 -22.83
CA GLY A 18 11.64 2.40 -23.51
C GLY A 18 11.93 3.59 -22.57
N ARG A 19 12.51 4.67 -23.09
CA ARG A 19 12.85 5.89 -22.31
C ARG A 19 11.67 6.43 -21.48
N ARG A 20 10.46 6.41 -22.05
CA ARG A 20 9.25 6.90 -21.36
C ARG A 20 8.90 6.06 -20.12
N PHE A 21 9.12 4.75 -20.18
CA PHE A 21 8.98 3.87 -19.02
C PHE A 21 9.97 4.25 -17.92
N TRP A 22 11.26 4.46 -18.26
CA TRP A 22 12.26 4.80 -17.25
C TRP A 22 12.01 6.16 -16.60
N ILE A 23 11.47 7.14 -17.33
CA ILE A 23 11.05 8.43 -16.75
C ILE A 23 9.86 8.24 -15.79
N LEU A 24 8.88 7.40 -16.15
CA LEU A 24 7.79 7.05 -15.24
C LEU A 24 8.35 6.33 -13.99
N TRP A 25 9.24 5.36 -14.20
CA TRP A 25 9.87 4.58 -13.13
C TRP A 25 10.62 5.48 -12.14
N THR A 26 11.38 6.47 -12.63
CA THR A 26 12.05 7.44 -11.76
C THR A 26 11.06 8.33 -11.02
N SER A 27 9.99 8.78 -11.68
CA SER A 27 8.93 9.54 -11.01
C SER A 27 8.28 8.73 -9.90
N SER A 28 7.87 7.49 -10.20
CA SER A 28 7.23 6.61 -9.23
C SER A 28 8.17 6.32 -8.06
N GLY A 29 9.46 6.11 -8.31
CA GLY A 29 10.45 5.93 -7.25
C GLY A 29 10.55 7.14 -6.30
N TRP A 30 10.64 8.36 -6.83
CA TRP A 30 10.67 9.57 -5.99
C TRP A 30 9.36 9.81 -5.23
N SER A 31 8.22 9.61 -5.91
CA SER A 31 6.90 9.77 -5.26
C SER A 31 6.70 8.76 -4.14
N ASN A 32 7.05 7.49 -4.38
CA ASN A 32 6.91 6.43 -3.39
C ASN A 32 7.91 6.56 -2.24
N LEU A 33 9.12 7.08 -2.51
CA LEU A 33 10.08 7.41 -1.45
C LEU A 33 9.51 8.48 -0.51
N ALA A 34 8.88 9.50 -1.07
CA ALA A 34 8.22 10.54 -0.30
C ALA A 34 7.05 9.97 0.51
N ASP A 35 6.20 9.14 -0.10
CA ASP A 35 5.04 8.52 0.56
C ASP A 35 5.47 7.61 1.72
N GLY A 36 6.42 6.70 1.47
CA GLY A 36 6.97 5.80 2.48
C GLY A 36 7.63 6.51 3.66
N SER A 37 8.35 7.59 3.36
CA SER A 37 8.95 8.44 4.38
C SER A 37 7.88 9.23 5.15
N PHE A 38 6.88 9.78 4.46
CA PHE A 38 5.80 10.55 5.05
C PHE A 38 4.93 9.73 6.02
N HIS A 39 4.70 8.45 5.73
CA HIS A 39 4.03 7.51 6.63
C HIS A 39 4.71 7.38 8.00
N VAL A 40 6.01 7.67 8.10
CA VAL A 40 6.76 7.70 9.36
C VAL A 40 6.83 9.11 9.94
N VAL A 41 7.07 10.10 9.09
CA VAL A 41 7.17 11.51 9.51
C VAL A 41 5.87 11.96 10.18
N LEU A 42 4.71 11.72 9.56
CA LEU A 42 3.42 12.21 10.04
C LEU A 42 3.12 11.77 11.48
N PRO A 43 3.15 10.47 11.83
CA PRO A 43 2.90 10.03 13.21
C PRO A 43 4.00 10.49 14.18
N LEU A 44 5.28 10.50 13.80
CA LEU A 44 6.36 10.98 14.68
C LEU A 44 6.19 12.45 15.05
N VAL A 45 5.86 13.30 14.06
CA VAL A 45 5.56 14.71 14.31
C VAL A 45 4.28 14.85 15.12
N ALA A 46 3.26 14.02 14.91
CA ALA A 46 2.03 14.07 15.69
C ALA A 46 2.26 13.86 17.20
N VAL A 47 3.19 12.97 17.57
CA VAL A 47 3.53 12.69 18.97
C VAL A 47 4.13 13.92 19.67
N SER A 48 4.72 14.88 18.95
CA SER A 48 5.17 16.14 19.55
C SER A 48 4.02 17.09 19.89
N PHE A 49 2.84 16.93 19.27
CA PHE A 49 1.64 17.75 19.52
C PHE A 49 0.67 17.11 20.52
N THR A 50 0.59 15.78 20.57
CA THR A 50 -0.38 15.07 21.41
C THR A 50 0.12 13.69 21.82
N GLN A 51 -0.33 13.26 22.99
CA GLN A 51 -0.12 11.89 23.48
C GLN A 51 -1.43 11.06 23.49
N SER A 52 -2.53 11.61 22.96
CA SER A 52 -3.79 10.87 22.86
C SER A 52 -3.74 9.84 21.71
N PRO A 53 -3.91 8.54 22.00
CA PRO A 53 -3.96 7.51 20.96
C PRO A 53 -5.03 7.75 19.91
N ALA A 54 -6.21 8.25 20.31
CA ALA A 54 -7.30 8.55 19.38
C ALA A 54 -6.92 9.66 18.39
N LEU A 55 -6.22 10.70 18.86
CA LEU A 55 -5.80 11.82 18.01
C LEU A 55 -4.65 11.45 17.07
N VAL A 56 -3.70 10.61 17.50
CA VAL A 56 -2.63 10.11 16.62
C VAL A 56 -3.21 9.15 15.57
N ALA A 57 -4.04 8.20 16.00
CA ALA A 57 -4.66 7.26 15.08
C ALA A 57 -5.63 7.92 14.09
N GLY A 58 -6.25 9.03 14.50
CA GLY A 58 -7.09 9.82 13.62
C GLY A 58 -6.33 10.41 12.43
N LEU A 59 -5.02 10.68 12.52
CA LEU A 59 -4.23 11.11 11.37
C LEU A 59 -4.08 9.99 10.34
N THR A 60 -3.85 8.76 10.79
CA THR A 60 -3.85 7.57 9.91
C THR A 60 -5.23 7.35 9.30
N PHE A 61 -6.31 7.55 10.07
CA PHE A 61 -7.67 7.55 9.54
C PHE A 61 -7.85 8.61 8.45
N ALA A 62 -7.45 9.87 8.68
CA ALA A 62 -7.56 10.94 7.71
C ALA A 62 -6.74 10.68 6.44
N LEU A 63 -5.54 10.12 6.57
CA LEU A 63 -4.68 9.75 5.45
C LEU A 63 -5.27 8.61 4.61
N THR A 64 -5.91 7.62 5.24
CA THR A 64 -6.42 6.42 4.55
C THR A 64 -7.89 6.51 4.13
N LEU A 65 -8.67 7.41 4.73
CA LEU A 65 -10.09 7.64 4.40
C LEU A 65 -10.33 7.96 2.90
N PRO A 66 -9.48 8.73 2.21
CA PRO A 66 -9.64 8.98 0.78
C PRO A 66 -9.69 7.71 -0.09
N TRP A 67 -8.99 6.64 0.27
CA TRP A 67 -9.08 5.37 -0.45
C TRP A 67 -10.50 4.78 -0.39
N LEU A 68 -11.21 4.95 0.73
CA LEU A 68 -12.60 4.51 0.88
C LEU A 68 -13.57 5.42 0.11
N LEU A 69 -13.38 6.74 0.18
CA LEU A 69 -14.31 7.72 -0.38
C LEU A 69 -14.13 7.96 -1.87
N PHE A 70 -12.88 7.97 -2.34
CA PHE A 70 -12.50 8.55 -3.64
C PHE A 70 -11.83 7.57 -4.58
N ALA A 71 -11.53 6.32 -4.20
CA ALA A 71 -10.90 5.35 -5.13
C ALA A 71 -11.71 5.15 -6.42
N LEU A 72 -13.04 5.08 -6.31
CA LEU A 72 -13.93 4.93 -7.47
C LEU A 72 -13.95 6.18 -8.35
N ILE A 73 -13.91 7.36 -7.71
CA ILE A 73 -13.88 8.64 -8.41
C ILE A 73 -12.53 8.82 -9.12
N ALA A 74 -11.43 8.45 -8.47
CA ALA A 74 -10.09 8.44 -9.04
C ALA A 74 -10.01 7.52 -10.26
N GLY A 75 -10.64 6.34 -10.21
CA GLY A 75 -10.77 5.43 -11.35
C GLY A 75 -11.50 6.08 -12.52
N ALA A 76 -12.70 6.62 -12.26
CA ALA A 76 -13.49 7.31 -13.28
C ALA A 76 -12.76 8.53 -13.86
N LEU A 77 -11.96 9.23 -13.05
CA LEU A 77 -11.15 10.36 -13.50
C LEU A 77 -9.99 9.90 -14.39
N ALA A 78 -9.30 8.80 -14.02
CA ALA A 78 -8.25 8.18 -14.80
C ALA A 78 -8.75 7.61 -16.14
N ASP A 79 -10.04 7.25 -16.22
CA ASP A 79 -10.70 6.77 -17.43
C ASP A 79 -11.25 7.87 -18.34
N ARG A 80 -11.20 9.12 -17.92
CA ARG A 80 -11.69 10.27 -18.71
C ARG A 80 -10.62 11.31 -19.01
N SER A 81 -9.63 11.40 -18.13
CA SER A 81 -8.60 12.44 -18.18
C SER A 81 -7.27 11.88 -18.66
N ASP A 82 -6.35 12.78 -19.00
CA ASP A 82 -4.98 12.38 -19.26
C ASP A 82 -4.31 11.93 -17.94
N ARG A 83 -3.90 10.67 -17.89
CA ARG A 83 -3.35 10.05 -16.68
C ARG A 83 -2.06 10.72 -16.21
N ARG A 84 -1.23 11.22 -17.13
CA ARG A 84 -0.03 11.98 -16.78
C ARG A 84 -0.40 13.30 -16.12
N VAL A 85 -1.43 13.99 -16.62
CA VAL A 85 -1.90 15.25 -16.02
C VAL A 85 -2.42 15.01 -14.60
N LEU A 86 -3.15 13.91 -14.36
CA LEU A 86 -3.59 13.54 -13.02
C LEU A 86 -2.42 13.29 -12.07
N MET A 87 -1.41 12.55 -12.51
CA MET A 87 -0.22 12.28 -11.70
C MET A 87 0.56 13.57 -11.37
N VAL A 88 0.71 14.47 -12.35
CA VAL A 88 1.34 15.79 -12.17
C VAL A 88 0.54 16.64 -11.18
N ALA A 89 -0.79 16.72 -11.35
CA ALA A 89 -1.65 17.48 -10.45
C ALA A 89 -1.62 16.93 -9.02
N ALA A 90 -1.61 15.60 -8.85
CA ALA A 90 -1.52 14.96 -7.55
C ALA A 90 -0.21 15.28 -6.84
N ASN A 91 0.94 15.07 -7.48
CA ASN A 91 2.24 15.40 -6.86
C ASN A 91 2.39 16.90 -6.59
N GLY A 92 1.84 17.75 -7.47
CA GLY A 92 1.79 19.20 -7.26
C GLY A 92 0.97 19.57 -6.02
N ALA A 93 -0.22 18.98 -5.86
CA ALA A 93 -1.06 19.19 -4.70
C ALA A 93 -0.36 18.75 -3.40
N ARG A 94 0.28 17.57 -3.38
CA ARG A 94 1.02 17.09 -2.21
C ARG A 94 2.19 18.01 -1.83
N ALA A 95 2.97 18.44 -2.82
CA ALA A 95 4.07 19.37 -2.59
C ALA A 95 3.58 20.71 -2.03
N VAL A 96 2.52 21.28 -2.62
CA VAL A 96 1.93 22.55 -2.14
C VAL A 96 1.39 22.41 -0.72
N LEU A 97 0.66 21.33 -0.41
CA LEU A 97 0.13 21.07 0.93
C LEU A 97 1.25 21.03 1.99
N LEU A 98 2.38 20.35 1.70
CA LEU A 98 3.51 20.32 2.62
C LEU A 98 4.27 21.63 2.70
N ILE A 99 4.44 22.36 1.60
CA ILE A 99 5.06 23.69 1.63
C ILE A 99 4.24 24.63 2.51
N ILE A 100 2.91 24.62 2.35
CA ILE A 100 2.00 25.41 3.21
C ILE A 100 2.13 24.96 4.67
N LEU A 101 2.15 23.65 4.94
CA LEU A 101 2.32 23.13 6.30
C LEU A 101 3.63 23.62 6.92
N VAL A 102 4.76 23.54 6.20
CA VAL A 102 6.07 24.02 6.67
C VAL A 102 6.02 25.52 6.96
N LEU A 103 5.43 26.33 6.06
CA LEU A 103 5.29 27.76 6.28
C LEU A 103 4.46 28.08 7.53
N VAL A 104 3.35 27.37 7.75
CA VAL A 104 2.49 27.58 8.92
C VAL A 104 3.19 27.16 10.22
N ILE A 105 3.96 26.07 10.21
CA ILE A 105 4.76 25.64 11.36
C ILE A 105 5.86 26.67 11.68
N VAL A 106 6.52 27.23 10.66
CA VAL A 106 7.54 28.30 10.84
C VAL A 106 6.94 29.56 11.45
N LEU A 107 5.67 29.84 11.16
CA LEU A 107 4.93 30.97 11.73
C LEU A 107 4.34 30.67 13.12
N ASP A 108 4.73 29.55 13.75
CA ASP A 108 4.26 29.09 15.07
C ASP A 108 2.72 28.93 15.16
N ALA A 109 2.07 28.71 14.01
CA ALA A 109 0.62 28.52 13.90
C ALA A 109 0.25 27.04 13.61
N GLY A 110 1.18 26.12 13.88
CA GLY A 110 0.97 24.68 13.71
C GLY A 110 -0.10 24.14 14.65
N SER A 111 -0.99 23.30 14.13
CA SER A 111 -2.01 22.62 14.95
C SER A 111 -2.24 21.20 14.47
N ILE A 112 -2.71 20.33 15.37
CA ILE A 112 -3.09 18.97 14.97
C ILE A 112 -4.21 18.98 13.92
N ALA A 113 -5.15 19.93 14.00
CA ALA A 113 -6.22 20.10 13.02
C ALA A 113 -5.67 20.36 11.61
N LEU A 114 -4.60 21.14 11.50
CA LEU A 114 -3.91 21.34 10.22
C LEU A 114 -3.27 20.05 9.71
N LEU A 115 -2.66 19.24 10.58
CA LEU A 115 -2.13 17.93 10.20
C LEU A 115 -3.22 17.00 9.66
N TYR A 116 -4.43 17.03 10.23
CA TYR A 116 -5.59 16.29 9.71
C TYR A 116 -5.96 16.73 8.28
N VAL A 117 -6.03 18.03 8.04
CA VAL A 117 -6.35 18.59 6.71
C VAL A 117 -5.29 18.19 5.69
N VAL A 118 -4.02 18.29 6.07
CA VAL A 118 -2.89 17.92 5.20
C VAL A 118 -2.84 16.42 4.93
N ALA A 119 -3.03 15.58 5.96
CA ALA A 119 -3.09 14.13 5.82
C ALA A 119 -4.21 13.69 4.86
N PHE A 120 -5.42 14.26 5.03
CA PHE A 120 -6.55 13.98 4.13
C PHE A 120 -6.30 14.45 2.70
N GLY A 121 -5.71 15.65 2.52
CA GLY A 121 -5.35 16.17 1.21
C GLY A 121 -4.28 15.32 0.50
N ILE A 122 -3.25 14.89 1.24
CA ILE A 122 -2.20 14.01 0.73
C ILE A 122 -2.78 12.65 0.35
N GLY A 123 -3.58 12.02 1.21
CA GLY A 123 -4.22 10.73 0.90
C GLY A 123 -5.16 10.79 -0.30
N THR A 124 -5.83 11.94 -0.51
CA THR A 124 -6.67 12.17 -1.70
C THR A 124 -5.81 12.22 -2.97
N ALA A 125 -4.69 12.95 -2.93
CA ALA A 125 -3.75 12.99 -4.04
C ALA A 125 -3.05 11.64 -4.25
N GLU A 126 -2.80 10.86 -3.20
CA GLU A 126 -2.33 9.46 -3.23
C GLU A 126 -3.26 8.57 -4.04
N THR A 127 -4.53 8.55 -3.66
CA THR A 127 -5.56 7.77 -4.31
C THR A 127 -5.63 8.07 -5.83
N VAL A 128 -5.54 9.34 -6.22
CA VAL A 128 -5.56 9.76 -7.64
C VAL A 128 -4.28 9.35 -8.37
N TYR A 129 -3.11 9.58 -7.79
CA TYR A 129 -1.83 9.28 -8.41
C TYR A 129 -1.68 7.79 -8.67
N ASP A 130 -1.92 6.95 -7.66
CA ASP A 130 -1.71 5.49 -7.74
C ASP A 130 -2.63 4.87 -8.77
N THR A 131 -3.88 5.33 -8.82
CA THR A 131 -4.86 4.89 -9.81
C THR A 131 -4.41 5.28 -11.23
N ALA A 132 -3.86 6.48 -11.41
CA ALA A 132 -3.35 6.93 -12.71
C ALA A 132 -2.04 6.23 -13.11
N ALA A 133 -1.13 5.99 -12.15
CA ALA A 133 0.17 5.35 -12.35
C ALA A 133 0.05 3.90 -12.82
N GLN A 134 -0.90 3.14 -12.24
CA GLN A 134 -1.20 1.79 -12.72
C GLN A 134 -1.82 1.79 -14.12
N SER A 135 -2.64 2.79 -14.42
CA SER A 135 -3.39 2.87 -15.69
C SER A 135 -2.57 3.42 -16.86
N ILE A 136 -1.49 4.16 -16.61
CA ILE A 136 -0.63 4.72 -17.66
C ILE A 136 0.39 3.69 -18.18
N LEU A 137 0.77 2.71 -17.34
CA LEU A 137 1.82 1.74 -17.67
C LEU A 137 1.54 0.96 -18.97
N PRO A 138 0.32 0.46 -19.24
CA PRO A 138 0.04 -0.27 -20.48
C PRO A 138 0.16 0.56 -21.77
N GLN A 139 0.17 1.89 -21.66
CA GLN A 139 0.34 2.80 -22.80
C GLN A 139 1.82 3.13 -23.08
N LEU A 140 2.72 2.75 -22.18
CA LEU A 140 4.14 3.08 -22.24
C LEU A 140 5.02 1.93 -22.72
N VAL A 141 4.51 0.70 -22.67
CA VAL A 141 5.26 -0.52 -23.01
C VAL A 141 4.41 -1.42 -23.91
N ARG A 142 5.08 -2.28 -24.69
CA ARG A 142 4.40 -3.30 -25.49
C ARG A 142 3.77 -4.35 -24.59
N ARG A 143 2.70 -5.01 -25.07
CA ARG A 143 1.92 -5.98 -24.29
C ARG A 143 2.79 -7.13 -23.74
N GLU A 144 3.76 -7.58 -24.52
CA GLU A 144 4.69 -8.66 -24.18
C GLU A 144 5.67 -8.25 -23.05
N GLN A 145 5.88 -6.94 -22.87
CA GLN A 145 6.79 -6.38 -21.88
C GLN A 145 6.08 -5.98 -20.58
N LEU A 146 4.75 -6.07 -20.50
CA LEU A 146 3.95 -5.61 -19.36
C LEU A 146 4.35 -6.30 -18.05
N SER A 147 4.56 -7.62 -18.07
CA SER A 147 4.95 -8.35 -16.85
C SER A 147 6.30 -7.84 -16.31
N ARG A 148 7.29 -7.67 -17.20
CA ARG A 148 8.61 -7.12 -16.83
C ARG A 148 8.52 -5.66 -16.36
N ALA A 149 7.69 -4.85 -17.00
CA ALA A 149 7.50 -3.45 -16.64
C ALA A 149 6.80 -3.31 -15.27
N ASN A 150 5.74 -4.08 -15.03
CA ASN A 150 5.07 -4.16 -13.73
C ASN A 150 6.03 -4.62 -12.63
N GLY A 151 6.80 -5.69 -12.87
CA GLY A 151 7.77 -6.19 -11.88
C GLY A 151 8.83 -5.15 -11.50
N ARG A 152 9.30 -4.34 -12.47
CA ARG A 152 10.26 -3.26 -12.21
C ARG A 152 9.63 -2.07 -11.48
N LEU A 153 8.39 -1.72 -11.82
CA LEU A 153 7.66 -0.65 -11.16
C LEU A 153 7.31 -1.04 -9.71
N TYR A 154 6.74 -2.22 -9.51
CA TYR A 154 6.44 -2.76 -8.18
C TYR A 154 7.71 -2.88 -7.32
N ALA A 155 8.83 -3.33 -7.89
CA ALA A 155 10.09 -3.42 -7.14
C ALA A 155 10.59 -2.05 -6.65
N VAL A 156 10.50 -1.00 -7.48
CA VAL A 156 10.91 0.34 -7.05
C VAL A 156 9.94 0.92 -6.03
N GLU A 157 8.63 0.70 -6.19
CA GLU A 157 7.61 1.10 -5.21
C GLU A 157 7.88 0.43 -3.87
N LEU A 158 8.04 -0.89 -3.82
CA LEU A 158 8.30 -1.63 -2.59
C LEU A 158 9.62 -1.20 -1.93
N THR A 159 10.68 -1.01 -2.71
CA THR A 159 11.98 -0.57 -2.18
C THR A 159 11.90 0.85 -1.63
N THR A 160 11.31 1.79 -2.36
CA THR A 160 11.28 3.20 -1.96
C THR A 160 10.24 3.48 -0.88
N ASN A 161 9.04 2.90 -0.98
CA ASN A 161 7.95 3.12 -0.05
C ASN A 161 8.13 2.34 1.27
N GLN A 162 8.53 1.06 1.22
CA GLN A 162 8.52 0.20 2.41
C GLN A 162 9.90 -0.07 3.01
N PHE A 163 10.97 -0.01 2.22
CA PHE A 163 12.32 -0.36 2.69
C PHE A 163 13.20 0.87 2.97
N VAL A 164 13.27 1.82 2.04
CA VAL A 164 14.12 3.02 2.16
C VAL A 164 13.36 4.21 2.75
N GLY A 165 12.06 4.32 2.49
CA GLY A 165 11.20 5.40 2.97
C GLY A 165 11.18 5.52 4.50
N PRO A 166 10.83 4.45 5.24
CA PRO A 166 10.66 4.54 6.69
C PRO A 166 11.92 5.00 7.47
N PRO A 167 13.15 4.47 7.23
CA PRO A 167 14.36 4.93 7.92
C PRO A 167 14.71 6.35 7.50
N LEU A 168 14.49 6.71 6.23
CA LEU A 168 14.68 8.07 5.76
C LEU A 168 13.73 9.03 6.48
N GLY A 169 12.46 8.66 6.66
CA GLY A 169 11.49 9.44 7.44
C GLY A 169 11.94 9.63 8.89
N GLY A 170 12.32 8.54 9.57
CA GLY A 170 12.85 8.61 10.94
C GLY A 170 14.11 9.48 11.06
N LEU A 171 15.05 9.35 10.12
CA LEU A 171 16.26 10.18 10.05
C LEU A 171 15.92 11.66 9.85
N LEU A 172 15.01 11.96 8.93
CA LEU A 172 14.64 13.34 8.63
C LEU A 172 13.93 14.00 9.81
N VAL A 173 13.07 13.28 10.55
CA VAL A 173 12.47 13.81 11.79
C VAL A 173 13.53 14.05 12.85
N ALA A 174 14.48 13.12 13.04
CA ALA A 174 15.60 13.30 13.97
C ALA A 174 16.44 14.54 13.64
N ALA A 175 16.55 14.88 12.36
CA ALA A 175 17.24 16.09 11.89
C ALA A 175 16.38 17.37 11.99
N GLY A 176 15.07 17.25 12.21
CA GLY A 176 14.15 18.35 12.47
C GLY A 176 12.90 18.35 11.58
N VAL A 177 11.78 18.79 12.15
CA VAL A 177 10.45 18.80 11.50
C VAL A 177 10.44 19.55 10.16
N MET A 178 11.16 20.66 10.06
CA MET A 178 11.26 21.42 8.80
C MET A 178 11.91 20.61 7.68
N LEU A 179 12.98 19.88 7.99
CA LEU A 179 13.65 19.02 7.02
C LEU A 179 12.77 17.81 6.66
N ALA A 180 12.04 17.27 7.64
CA ALA A 180 11.13 16.13 7.50
C ALA A 180 9.86 16.39 6.69
N PHE A 181 9.42 17.63 6.53
CA PHE A 181 8.35 17.96 5.58
C PHE A 181 8.90 18.59 4.30
N GLY A 182 9.96 19.39 4.40
CA GLY A 182 10.59 20.03 3.25
C GLY A 182 11.20 19.03 2.26
N ALA A 183 11.87 17.97 2.75
CA ALA A 183 12.44 16.95 1.88
C ALA A 183 11.35 16.16 1.11
N GLN A 184 10.18 15.97 1.72
CA GLN A 184 9.05 15.20 1.18
C GLN A 184 8.41 16.00 0.04
N ALA A 185 8.20 17.31 0.28
CA ALA A 185 7.80 18.24 -0.76
C ALA A 185 8.81 18.25 -1.92
N ALA A 186 10.12 18.29 -1.63
CA ALA A 186 11.15 18.26 -2.65
C ALA A 186 11.12 16.96 -3.48
N MET A 187 10.95 15.80 -2.85
CA MET A 187 10.83 14.51 -3.54
C MET A 187 9.62 14.47 -4.48
N TRP A 188 8.44 14.95 -4.05
CA TRP A 188 7.28 15.05 -4.94
C TRP A 188 7.47 16.06 -6.07
N VAL A 189 8.19 17.17 -5.84
CA VAL A 189 8.57 18.13 -6.89
C VAL A 189 9.50 17.48 -7.92
N VAL A 190 10.48 16.68 -7.49
CA VAL A 190 11.36 15.93 -8.40
C VAL A 190 10.57 14.88 -9.19
N ALA A 191 9.63 14.17 -8.55
CA ALA A 191 8.74 13.24 -9.21
C ALA A 191 7.88 13.94 -10.27
N LEU A 192 7.26 15.07 -9.93
CA LEU A 192 6.49 15.90 -10.85
C LEU A 192 7.35 16.38 -12.02
N GLY A 193 8.54 16.92 -11.76
CA GLY A 193 9.47 17.38 -12.79
C GLY A 193 9.86 16.26 -13.75
N SER A 194 10.05 15.05 -13.23
CA SER A 194 10.30 13.85 -14.03
C SER A 194 9.11 13.54 -14.95
N LEU A 195 7.87 13.58 -14.45
CA LEU A 195 6.67 13.37 -15.27
C LEU A 195 6.49 14.41 -16.37
N LEU A 196 6.93 15.66 -16.15
CA LEU A 196 6.89 16.69 -17.19
C LEU A 196 7.77 16.33 -18.40
N LEU A 197 8.77 15.47 -18.24
CA LEU A 197 9.61 14.99 -19.35
C LEU A 197 8.96 13.86 -20.18
N VAL A 198 7.88 13.24 -19.69
CA VAL A 198 7.14 12.21 -20.42
C VAL A 198 6.32 12.85 -21.54
N ARG A 199 6.83 12.87 -22.77
CA ARG A 199 6.10 13.42 -23.92
C ARG A 199 5.00 12.47 -24.39
N GLY A 200 3.77 12.98 -24.54
CA GLY A 200 2.62 12.25 -25.07
C GLY A 200 1.30 12.71 -24.45
N SER A 201 0.20 12.31 -25.08
CA SER A 201 -1.14 12.33 -24.50
C SER A 201 -1.48 10.91 -24.07
N PHE A 202 -1.85 10.73 -22.81
CA PHE A 202 -2.20 9.44 -22.21
C PHE A 202 -3.70 9.38 -21.89
N LYS A 203 -4.47 10.10 -22.69
CA LYS A 203 -5.93 10.02 -22.68
C LYS A 203 -6.37 8.61 -23.07
N PRO A 204 -7.29 8.00 -22.32
CA PRO A 204 -7.87 6.71 -22.68
C PRO A 204 -8.46 6.76 -24.10
N ALA A 205 -8.24 5.70 -24.87
CA ALA A 205 -9.14 5.40 -25.98
C ALA A 205 -10.52 5.16 -25.35
N ARG A 206 -11.54 5.94 -25.74
CA ARG A 206 -12.89 5.81 -25.17
C ARG A 206 -13.37 4.36 -25.31
N THR A 207 -13.53 3.65 -24.20
CA THR A 207 -14.08 2.29 -24.20
C THR A 207 -15.28 2.20 -23.25
N SER A 208 -16.45 2.11 -23.88
CA SER A 208 -17.79 1.76 -23.36
C SER A 208 -18.51 2.72 -22.40
N GLY A 209 -19.83 2.83 -22.59
CA GLY A 209 -20.76 3.69 -21.84
C GLY A 209 -21.38 3.00 -20.61
N ALA A 210 -20.75 1.98 -20.05
CA ALA A 210 -21.24 1.32 -18.84
C ALA A 210 -21.02 2.24 -17.61
N SER A 211 -21.95 2.19 -16.64
CA SER A 211 -21.78 2.96 -15.41
C SER A 211 -20.75 2.26 -14.50
N VAL A 212 -19.75 3.00 -14.01
CA VAL A 212 -18.75 2.53 -13.04
C VAL A 212 -19.40 1.82 -11.84
N ARG A 213 -20.57 2.30 -11.40
CA ARG A 213 -21.34 1.68 -10.32
C ARG A 213 -21.84 0.28 -10.68
N ALA A 214 -22.29 0.08 -11.92
CA ALA A 214 -22.73 -1.23 -12.39
C ALA A 214 -21.55 -2.21 -12.47
N ASP A 215 -20.39 -1.77 -12.96
CA ASP A 215 -19.17 -2.58 -13.02
C ASP A 215 -18.70 -3.03 -11.62
N ILE A 216 -18.74 -2.14 -10.64
CA ILE A 216 -18.40 -2.47 -9.24
C ILE A 216 -19.43 -3.41 -8.64
N ALA A 217 -20.73 -3.16 -8.85
CA ALA A 217 -21.80 -4.01 -8.34
C ALA A 217 -21.73 -5.43 -8.93
N GLU A 218 -21.38 -5.55 -10.21
CA GLU A 218 -21.14 -6.82 -10.88
C GLU A 218 -19.91 -7.55 -10.31
N GLY A 219 -18.80 -6.83 -10.13
CA GLY A 219 -17.59 -7.37 -9.49
C GLY A 219 -17.83 -7.85 -8.06
N LEU A 220 -18.58 -7.08 -7.26
CA LEU A 220 -18.97 -7.46 -5.89
C LEU A 220 -19.90 -8.67 -5.89
N ARG A 221 -20.88 -8.72 -6.80
CA ARG A 221 -21.82 -9.85 -6.92
C ARG A 221 -21.08 -11.13 -7.27
N PHE A 222 -20.15 -11.07 -8.21
CA PHE A 222 -19.29 -12.21 -8.58
C PHE A 222 -18.38 -12.63 -7.42
N LEU A 223 -17.72 -11.67 -6.77
CA LEU A 223 -16.84 -11.95 -5.62
C LEU A 223 -17.62 -12.62 -4.47
N TRP A 224 -18.86 -12.20 -4.20
CA TRP A 224 -19.72 -12.82 -3.18
C TRP A 224 -20.42 -14.10 -3.61
N SER A 225 -20.54 -14.40 -4.91
CA SER A 225 -21.08 -15.69 -5.38
C SER A 225 -20.08 -16.83 -5.24
N HIS A 226 -18.77 -16.55 -5.26
CA HIS A 226 -17.72 -17.57 -5.10
C HIS A 226 -17.22 -17.63 -3.64
N ALA A 227 -17.38 -18.79 -2.99
CA ALA A 227 -16.98 -18.97 -1.59
C ALA A 227 -15.48 -18.74 -1.33
N VAL A 228 -14.61 -19.19 -2.24
CA VAL A 228 -13.15 -18.99 -2.16
C VAL A 228 -12.81 -17.51 -2.30
N LEU A 229 -13.29 -16.82 -3.35
CA LEU A 229 -13.05 -15.38 -3.54
C LEU A 229 -13.55 -14.57 -2.34
N ARG A 230 -14.70 -14.95 -1.79
CA ARG A 230 -15.25 -14.33 -0.60
C ARG A 230 -14.32 -14.48 0.61
N ALA A 231 -13.84 -15.70 0.86
CA ALA A 231 -12.91 -15.98 1.94
C ALA A 231 -11.59 -15.20 1.78
N LEU A 232 -11.04 -15.15 0.56
CA LEU A 232 -9.83 -14.36 0.28
C LEU A 232 -10.03 -12.86 0.48
N ALA A 233 -11.19 -12.32 0.14
CA ALA A 233 -11.49 -10.90 0.35
C ALA A 233 -11.67 -10.57 1.82
N LEU A 234 -12.39 -11.40 2.58
CA LEU A 234 -12.52 -11.27 4.03
C LEU A 234 -11.18 -11.37 4.73
N PHE A 235 -10.33 -12.31 4.32
CA PHE A 235 -8.96 -12.44 4.79
C PHE A 235 -8.21 -11.11 4.66
N THR A 236 -8.15 -10.54 3.46
CA THR A 236 -7.40 -9.29 3.25
C THR A 236 -8.02 -8.09 3.95
N GLY A 237 -9.35 -7.98 3.97
CA GLY A 237 -10.06 -6.90 4.65
C GLY A 237 -9.79 -6.90 6.17
N ILE A 238 -9.91 -8.07 6.81
CA ILE A 238 -9.66 -8.22 8.25
C ILE A 238 -8.17 -8.01 8.58
N PHE A 239 -7.29 -8.54 7.73
CA PHE A 239 -5.85 -8.36 7.91
C PHE A 239 -5.43 -6.89 7.86
N ASN A 240 -5.93 -6.15 6.86
CA ASN A 240 -5.65 -4.72 6.71
C ASN A 240 -6.28 -3.90 7.84
N LEU A 241 -7.47 -4.28 8.31
CA LEU A 241 -8.11 -3.66 9.47
C LEU A 241 -7.22 -3.79 10.71
N ALA A 242 -6.80 -5.02 11.04
CA ALA A 242 -5.99 -5.29 12.23
C ALA A 242 -4.61 -4.63 12.15
N THR A 243 -3.97 -4.70 10.98
CA THR A 243 -2.67 -4.05 10.73
C THR A 243 -2.76 -2.54 10.86
N SER A 244 -3.79 -1.92 10.27
CA SER A 244 -4.00 -0.47 10.36
C SER A 244 -4.30 -0.03 11.79
N ALA A 245 -5.12 -0.79 12.52
CA ALA A 245 -5.42 -0.53 13.92
C ALA A 245 -4.15 -0.53 14.80
N MET A 246 -3.27 -1.51 14.61
CA MET A 246 -1.99 -1.57 15.29
C MET A 246 -1.07 -0.40 14.88
N MET A 247 -0.84 -0.24 13.57
CA MET A 247 0.13 0.74 13.06
C MET A 247 -0.27 2.18 13.36
N ALA A 248 -1.57 2.49 13.41
CA ALA A 248 -2.08 3.81 13.74
C ALA A 248 -1.66 4.32 15.13
N VAL A 249 -1.38 3.41 16.08
CA VAL A 249 -0.97 3.76 17.44
C VAL A 249 0.44 3.25 17.80
N PHE A 250 1.06 2.46 16.92
CA PHE A 250 2.36 1.83 17.20
C PHE A 250 3.47 2.84 17.49
N VAL A 251 3.43 4.04 16.88
CA VAL A 251 4.39 5.11 17.16
C VAL A 251 4.46 5.49 18.66
N LEU A 252 3.31 5.50 19.36
CA LEU A 252 3.22 5.83 20.79
C LEU A 252 3.83 4.73 21.67
N PHE A 253 3.81 3.49 21.21
CA PHE A 253 4.45 2.37 21.89
C PHE A 253 5.97 2.39 21.70
N ALA A 254 6.40 2.83 20.51
CA ALA A 254 7.77 2.69 20.06
C ALA A 254 8.67 3.89 20.42
N VAL A 255 8.17 5.12 20.32
CA VAL A 255 8.99 6.34 20.36
C VAL A 255 8.53 7.30 21.44
N GLY A 256 9.51 7.90 22.13
CA GLY A 256 9.31 8.97 23.11
C GLY A 256 9.65 8.56 24.55
N PRO A 257 9.78 9.53 25.47
CA PRO A 257 10.25 9.28 26.84
C PRO A 257 9.34 8.36 27.66
N ALA A 258 8.03 8.39 27.39
CA ALA A 258 7.03 7.55 28.05
C ALA A 258 6.69 6.28 27.26
N SER A 259 7.35 6.04 26.13
CA SER A 259 7.10 4.87 25.29
C SER A 259 7.69 3.62 25.92
N ALA A 260 7.06 2.47 25.65
CA ALA A 260 7.51 1.20 26.23
C ALA A 260 8.84 0.72 25.64
N MET A 261 9.11 1.04 24.36
CA MET A 261 10.33 0.59 23.66
C MET A 261 11.48 1.60 23.77
N GLY A 262 11.20 2.90 23.96
CA GLY A 262 12.22 3.94 24.10
C GLY A 262 13.10 4.13 22.86
N LEU A 263 12.56 3.89 21.66
CA LEU A 263 13.31 4.05 20.41
C LEU A 263 13.50 5.52 20.04
N THR A 264 14.60 5.79 19.33
CA THR A 264 14.77 7.03 18.57
C THR A 264 13.90 7.02 17.31
N GLU A 265 13.68 8.18 16.71
CA GLU A 265 12.93 8.35 15.46
C GLU A 265 13.54 7.51 14.33
N LEU A 266 14.87 7.50 14.22
CA LEU A 266 15.60 6.63 13.29
C LEU A 266 15.39 5.16 13.63
N GLY A 267 15.48 4.78 14.91
CA GLY A 267 15.26 3.40 15.36
C GLY A 267 13.87 2.88 14.99
N TYR A 268 12.85 3.72 15.10
CA TYR A 268 11.49 3.42 14.65
C TYR A 268 11.41 3.20 13.14
N GLY A 269 11.98 4.10 12.34
CA GLY A 269 12.03 3.94 10.88
C GLY A 269 12.78 2.66 10.43
N VAL A 270 13.90 2.36 11.09
CA VAL A 270 14.66 1.10 10.88
C VAL A 270 13.80 -0.11 11.23
N LEU A 271 13.11 -0.10 12.37
CA LEU A 271 12.25 -1.20 12.80
C LEU A 271 11.14 -1.49 11.78
N LEU A 272 10.48 -0.46 11.23
CA LEU A 272 9.45 -0.65 10.21
C LEU A 272 10.02 -1.26 8.91
N SER A 273 11.28 -0.99 8.59
CA SER A 273 11.95 -1.55 7.40
C SER A 273 12.30 -3.02 7.54
N VAL A 274 12.38 -3.53 8.78
CA VAL A 274 12.56 -4.96 9.05
C VAL A 274 11.39 -5.78 8.47
N VAL A 275 10.17 -5.21 8.45
CA VAL A 275 9.02 -5.82 7.78
C VAL A 275 9.30 -6.00 6.29
N ALA A 276 9.79 -4.95 5.63
CA ALA A 276 10.11 -4.98 4.20
C ALA A 276 11.26 -5.97 3.89
N ALA A 277 12.26 -6.08 4.76
CA ALA A 277 13.32 -7.09 4.64
C ALA A 277 12.74 -8.53 4.67
N GLY A 278 11.86 -8.79 5.63
CA GLY A 278 11.12 -10.05 5.71
C GLY A 278 10.28 -10.31 4.47
N SER A 279 9.53 -9.31 4.02
CA SER A 279 8.71 -9.36 2.81
C SER A 279 9.50 -9.69 1.53
N VAL A 280 10.70 -9.11 1.36
CA VAL A 280 11.59 -9.46 0.24
C VAL A 280 11.99 -10.93 0.32
N LEU A 281 12.43 -11.42 1.49
CA LEU A 281 12.77 -12.82 1.67
C LEU A 281 11.56 -13.73 1.38
N GLY A 282 10.39 -13.38 1.89
CA GLY A 282 9.14 -14.10 1.64
C GLY A 282 8.81 -14.18 0.15
N SER A 283 8.98 -13.09 -0.60
CA SER A 283 8.74 -13.08 -2.05
C SER A 283 9.67 -14.03 -2.82
N LEU A 284 10.95 -14.12 -2.42
CA LEU A 284 11.94 -15.01 -3.03
C LEU A 284 11.65 -16.48 -2.71
N LEU A 285 11.16 -16.75 -1.50
CA LEU A 285 10.88 -18.11 -1.03
C LEU A 285 9.48 -18.61 -1.42
N ALA A 286 8.54 -17.74 -1.80
CA ALA A 286 7.14 -18.07 -2.04
C ALA A 286 6.96 -19.26 -2.99
N GLY A 287 7.60 -19.23 -4.17
CA GLY A 287 7.47 -20.30 -5.16
C GLY A 287 8.13 -21.63 -4.73
N TRP A 288 9.20 -21.57 -3.94
CA TRP A 288 9.79 -22.77 -3.35
C TRP A 288 8.87 -23.36 -2.28
N ALA A 289 8.35 -22.52 -1.39
CA ALA A 289 7.48 -22.94 -0.30
C ALA A 289 6.15 -23.50 -0.84
N GLU A 290 5.56 -22.89 -1.87
CA GLU A 290 4.32 -23.39 -2.50
C GLU A 290 4.49 -24.82 -2.99
N ARG A 291 5.61 -25.13 -3.65
CA ARG A 291 5.91 -26.49 -4.13
C ARG A 291 6.14 -27.50 -3.02
N ARG A 292 6.58 -27.07 -1.82
CA ARG A 292 6.97 -27.95 -0.73
C ARG A 292 5.83 -28.27 0.24
N ILE A 293 5.01 -27.27 0.56
CA ILE A 293 3.95 -27.38 1.57
C ILE A 293 2.55 -27.10 1.03
N GLY A 294 2.43 -26.65 -0.22
CA GLY A 294 1.14 -26.35 -0.86
C GLY A 294 0.54 -25.00 -0.44
N ARG A 295 -0.53 -24.62 -1.15
CA ARG A 295 -1.17 -23.31 -1.04
C ARG A 295 -1.93 -23.12 0.27
N ALA A 296 -2.67 -24.13 0.71
CA ALA A 296 -3.46 -24.06 1.94
C ALA A 296 -2.58 -23.81 3.18
N LEU A 297 -1.46 -24.54 3.32
CA LEU A 297 -0.54 -24.34 4.45
C LEU A 297 0.15 -22.99 4.39
N LEU A 298 0.49 -22.48 3.19
CA LEU A 298 1.04 -21.14 3.04
C LEU A 298 0.07 -20.05 3.52
N ILE A 299 -1.23 -20.19 3.24
CA ILE A 299 -2.26 -19.27 3.74
C ILE A 299 -2.31 -19.35 5.27
N SER A 300 -2.26 -20.55 5.86
CA SER A 300 -2.19 -20.71 7.33
C SER A 300 -0.94 -20.04 7.93
N PHE A 301 0.22 -20.18 7.28
CA PHE A 301 1.44 -19.49 7.69
C PHE A 301 1.30 -17.97 7.63
N ALA A 302 0.60 -17.43 6.63
CA ALA A 302 0.33 -16.00 6.56
C ALA A 302 -0.56 -15.50 7.71
N ILE A 303 -1.55 -16.30 8.15
CA ILE A 303 -2.34 -15.99 9.36
C ILE A 303 -1.43 -15.93 10.58
N LEU A 304 -0.67 -17.01 10.83
CA LEU A 304 0.22 -17.09 11.99
C LEU A 304 1.29 -16.00 11.96
N GLY A 305 1.83 -15.69 10.78
CA GLY A 305 2.75 -14.58 10.58
C GLY A 305 2.14 -13.23 10.90
N GLY A 306 0.88 -13.01 10.55
CA GLY A 306 0.12 -11.83 10.98
C GLY A 306 -0.10 -11.74 12.48
N VAL A 307 -0.41 -12.87 13.12
CA VAL A 307 -0.53 -12.94 14.59
C VAL A 307 0.80 -12.62 15.25
N VAL A 308 1.92 -13.11 14.73
CA VAL A 308 3.26 -12.77 15.22
C VAL A 308 3.56 -11.29 15.01
N PHE A 309 3.33 -10.78 13.79
CA PHE A 309 3.54 -9.37 13.45
C PHE A 309 2.79 -8.43 14.40
N ILE A 310 1.51 -8.67 14.62
CA ILE A 310 0.64 -7.80 15.41
C ILE A 310 0.75 -8.07 16.91
N GLY A 311 0.93 -9.34 17.29
CA GLY A 311 0.88 -9.79 18.67
C GLY A 311 2.19 -9.66 19.43
N THR A 312 3.36 -9.67 18.76
CA THR A 312 4.64 -9.54 19.48
C THR A 312 4.74 -8.26 20.32
N PRO A 313 4.37 -7.06 19.82
CA PRO A 313 4.33 -5.85 20.64
C PRO A 313 3.39 -5.93 21.86
N ALA A 314 2.37 -6.80 21.82
CA ALA A 314 1.47 -7.01 22.95
C ALA A 314 2.16 -7.74 24.11
N LEU A 315 3.19 -8.53 23.83
CA LEU A 315 3.87 -9.41 24.79
C LEU A 315 5.21 -8.85 25.28
N THR A 316 5.84 -7.97 24.52
CA THR A 316 7.17 -7.45 24.84
C THR A 316 7.41 -6.07 24.24
N SER A 317 8.22 -5.26 24.92
CA SER A 317 8.75 -3.99 24.42
C SER A 317 10.19 -4.10 23.88
N SER A 318 10.77 -5.31 23.89
CA SER A 318 12.12 -5.52 23.35
C SER A 318 12.14 -5.28 21.84
N ALA A 319 12.89 -4.27 21.41
CA ALA A 319 13.05 -3.92 20.00
C ALA A 319 13.54 -5.09 19.14
N LEU A 320 14.41 -5.95 19.69
CA LEU A 320 14.91 -7.13 18.99
C LEU A 320 13.81 -8.17 18.76
N LEU A 321 12.97 -8.43 19.77
CA LEU A 321 11.90 -9.41 19.65
C LEU A 321 10.78 -8.89 18.74
N VAL A 322 10.39 -7.63 18.88
CA VAL A 322 9.42 -6.97 18.00
C VAL A 322 9.93 -6.96 16.56
N GLY A 323 11.20 -6.62 16.34
CA GLY A 323 11.83 -6.67 15.02
C GLY A 323 11.85 -8.08 14.42
N GLY A 324 12.15 -9.11 15.23
CA GLY A 324 12.05 -10.50 14.82
C GLY A 324 10.63 -10.89 14.40
N GLY A 325 9.63 -10.47 15.17
CA GLY A 325 8.22 -10.68 14.84
C GLY A 325 7.81 -9.99 13.54
N PHE A 326 8.29 -8.77 13.32
CA PHE A 326 8.08 -7.99 12.10
C PHE A 326 8.72 -8.64 10.87
N PHE A 327 9.93 -9.17 11.01
CA PHE A 327 10.63 -9.90 9.95
C PHE A 327 9.87 -11.17 9.55
N ILE A 328 9.55 -12.02 10.53
CA ILE A 328 8.85 -13.30 10.30
C ILE A 328 7.47 -13.05 9.73
N GLY A 329 6.75 -12.09 10.31
CA GLY A 329 5.44 -11.67 9.86
C GLY A 329 5.48 -11.16 8.42
N GLY A 330 6.35 -10.20 8.11
CA GLY A 330 6.52 -9.65 6.76
C GLY A 330 6.79 -10.74 5.71
N ALA A 331 7.61 -11.74 6.03
CA ALA A 331 7.89 -12.86 5.13
C ALA A 331 6.65 -13.73 4.89
N ALA A 332 5.98 -14.15 5.97
CA ALA A 332 4.80 -15.00 5.90
C ALA A 332 3.61 -14.34 5.19
N ILE A 333 3.37 -13.06 5.48
CA ILE A 333 2.30 -12.27 4.87
C ILE A 333 2.48 -12.19 3.35
N VAL A 334 3.70 -11.88 2.88
CA VAL A 334 3.97 -11.77 1.44
C VAL A 334 3.88 -13.13 0.74
N MET A 335 4.35 -14.21 1.36
CA MET A 335 4.17 -15.55 0.81
C MET A 335 2.68 -15.87 0.60
N GLY A 336 1.83 -15.59 1.60
CA GLY A 336 0.38 -15.74 1.46
C GLY A 336 -0.21 -14.82 0.38
N ASN A 337 0.22 -13.56 0.33
CA ASN A 337 -0.27 -12.58 -0.63
C ASN A 337 -0.05 -13.01 -2.09
N VAL A 338 1.12 -13.59 -2.40
CA VAL A 338 1.43 -14.13 -3.74
C VAL A 338 0.41 -15.19 -4.14
N ILE A 339 0.05 -16.10 -3.24
CA ILE A 339 -0.95 -17.14 -3.49
C ILE A 339 -2.35 -16.54 -3.66
N ILE A 340 -2.74 -15.63 -2.77
CA ILE A 340 -4.06 -14.97 -2.78
C ILE A 340 -4.30 -14.24 -4.11
N VAL A 341 -3.30 -13.46 -4.56
CA VAL A 341 -3.39 -12.72 -5.82
C VAL A 341 -3.47 -13.66 -7.02
N SER A 342 -2.64 -14.71 -7.04
CA SER A 342 -2.59 -15.68 -8.13
C SER A 342 -3.90 -16.46 -8.25
N LEU A 343 -4.42 -16.95 -7.12
CA LEU A 343 -5.66 -17.71 -7.06
C LEU A 343 -6.86 -16.86 -7.51
N ARG A 344 -6.95 -15.61 -7.06
CA ARG A 344 -7.98 -14.67 -7.52
C ARG A 344 -7.93 -14.47 -9.03
N GLN A 345 -6.74 -14.32 -9.60
CA GLN A 345 -6.56 -14.14 -11.04
C GLN A 345 -6.96 -15.37 -11.85
N ARG A 346 -6.76 -16.58 -11.31
CA ARG A 346 -7.11 -17.84 -11.99
C ARG A 346 -8.61 -18.14 -11.96
N ILE A 347 -9.27 -17.87 -10.83
CA ILE A 347 -10.71 -18.12 -10.66
C ILE A 347 -11.57 -17.12 -11.45
N THR A 348 -11.06 -15.91 -11.65
CA THR A 348 -11.86 -14.82 -12.23
C THR A 348 -11.78 -14.82 -13.76
N PRO A 349 -12.92 -14.86 -14.48
CA PRO A 349 -12.94 -14.72 -15.94
C PRO A 349 -12.26 -13.44 -16.42
N ASN A 350 -11.58 -13.51 -17.57
CA ASN A 350 -10.78 -12.41 -18.08
C ASN A 350 -11.56 -11.10 -18.23
N GLU A 351 -12.83 -11.15 -18.65
CA GLU A 351 -13.71 -9.97 -18.74
C GLU A 351 -14.07 -9.35 -17.38
N LEU A 352 -14.02 -10.12 -16.29
CA LEU A 352 -14.40 -9.67 -14.94
C LEU A 352 -13.19 -9.31 -14.06
N LEU A 353 -11.96 -9.61 -14.48
CA LEU A 353 -10.74 -9.40 -13.68
C LEU A 353 -10.63 -7.98 -13.12
N GLY A 354 -10.86 -6.97 -13.94
CA GLY A 354 -10.80 -5.56 -13.51
C GLY A 354 -11.89 -5.21 -12.48
N ARG A 355 -13.11 -5.72 -12.69
CA ARG A 355 -14.28 -5.49 -11.82
C ARG A 355 -14.08 -6.15 -10.46
N VAL A 356 -13.67 -7.41 -10.45
CA VAL A 356 -13.39 -8.18 -9.23
C VAL A 356 -12.19 -7.60 -8.47
N ASN A 357 -11.13 -7.18 -9.17
CA ASN A 357 -10.00 -6.53 -8.52
C ASN A 357 -10.39 -5.21 -7.84
N SER A 358 -11.28 -4.42 -8.46
CA SER A 358 -11.81 -3.19 -7.87
C SER A 358 -12.66 -3.47 -6.61
N ALA A 359 -13.53 -4.48 -6.67
CA ALA A 359 -14.30 -4.95 -5.53
C ALA A 359 -13.39 -5.44 -4.38
N TYR A 360 -12.34 -6.18 -4.72
CA TYR A 360 -11.35 -6.67 -3.76
C TYR A 360 -10.57 -5.53 -3.09
N ARG A 361 -10.18 -4.51 -3.86
CA ARG A 361 -9.55 -3.30 -3.31
C ARG A 361 -10.46 -2.53 -2.38
N LEU A 362 -11.75 -2.42 -2.70
CA LEU A 362 -12.71 -1.77 -1.82
C LEU A 362 -12.78 -2.49 -0.46
N VAL A 363 -12.81 -3.82 -0.45
CA VAL A 363 -12.78 -4.62 0.80
C VAL A 363 -11.43 -4.51 1.50
N GLY A 364 -10.32 -4.55 0.75
CA GLY A 364 -8.98 -4.52 1.32
C GLY A 364 -8.57 -3.17 1.89
N TRP A 365 -8.65 -2.11 1.09
CA TRP A 365 -8.21 -0.75 1.48
C TRP A 365 -9.30 0.02 2.23
N GLY A 366 -10.57 -0.25 1.94
CA GLY A 366 -11.69 0.39 2.63
C GLY A 366 -11.77 0.08 4.13
N THR A 367 -11.15 -1.01 4.59
CA THR A 367 -11.10 -1.37 6.02
C THR A 367 -9.95 -0.69 6.78
N MET A 368 -8.95 -0.14 6.10
CA MET A 368 -7.81 0.55 6.72
C MET A 368 -8.23 1.75 7.59
N PRO A 369 -9.06 2.71 7.11
CA PRO A 369 -9.50 3.81 7.97
C PRO A 369 -10.33 3.31 9.16
N ILE A 370 -11.18 2.31 8.95
CA ILE A 370 -11.97 1.70 10.03
C ILE A 370 -11.04 1.10 11.09
N GLY A 371 -10.01 0.37 10.66
CA GLY A 371 -8.98 -0.17 11.54
C GLY A 371 -8.26 0.91 12.32
N ALA A 372 -7.78 1.97 11.66
CA ALA A 372 -7.09 3.08 12.32
C ALA A 372 -7.95 3.71 13.42
N LEU A 373 -9.22 3.99 13.12
CA LEU A 373 -10.18 4.54 14.07
C LEU A 373 -10.40 3.60 15.27
N LEU A 374 -10.65 2.31 15.01
CA LEU A 374 -10.83 1.30 16.05
C LEU A 374 -9.58 1.15 16.92
N GLY A 375 -8.39 1.11 16.31
CA GLY A 375 -7.11 1.04 17.02
C GLY A 375 -6.90 2.23 17.95
N GLY A 376 -7.22 3.44 17.50
CA GLY A 376 -7.18 4.65 18.33
C GLY A 376 -8.11 4.58 19.55
N PHE A 377 -9.36 4.19 19.34
CA PHE A 377 -10.34 4.07 20.43
C PHE A 377 -10.00 2.95 21.42
N LEU A 378 -9.62 1.77 20.92
CA LEU A 378 -9.20 0.65 21.76
C LEU A 378 -7.94 1.02 22.56
N ALA A 379 -6.98 1.70 21.94
CA ALA A 379 -5.78 2.15 22.62
C ALA A 379 -6.08 3.19 23.70
N GLN A 380 -7.02 4.09 23.44
CA GLN A 380 -7.45 5.10 24.41
C GLN A 380 -8.20 4.48 25.60
N ALA A 381 -9.01 3.45 25.37
CA ALA A 381 -9.86 2.83 26.39
C ALA A 381 -9.17 1.71 27.19
N LEU A 382 -8.36 0.89 26.50
CA LEU A 382 -7.76 -0.34 27.04
C LEU A 382 -6.22 -0.28 27.12
N GLY A 383 -5.59 0.69 26.46
CA GLY A 383 -4.13 0.78 26.31
C GLY A 383 -3.60 0.13 25.03
N LEU A 384 -2.33 0.41 24.74
CA LEU A 384 -1.66 0.00 23.50
C LEU A 384 -1.50 -1.52 23.38
N GLN A 385 -0.92 -2.18 24.39
CA GLN A 385 -0.65 -3.62 24.34
C GLN A 385 -1.93 -4.48 24.26
N PRO A 386 -3.01 -4.21 25.03
CA PRO A 386 -4.27 -4.92 24.85
C PRO A 386 -4.87 -4.74 23.45
N THR A 387 -4.73 -3.55 22.86
CA THR A 387 -5.16 -3.30 21.47
C THR A 387 -4.43 -4.21 20.48
N PHE A 388 -3.11 -4.35 20.63
CA PHE A 388 -2.29 -5.25 19.83
C PHE A 388 -2.72 -6.72 20.00
N ALA A 389 -2.96 -7.16 21.25
CA ALA A 389 -3.44 -8.51 21.52
C ALA A 389 -4.81 -8.78 20.88
N ILE A 390 -5.77 -7.85 21.02
CA ILE A 390 -7.12 -7.99 20.44
C ILE A 390 -7.02 -8.06 18.91
N MET A 391 -6.22 -7.20 18.28
CA MET A 391 -6.04 -7.22 16.82
C MET A 391 -5.32 -8.50 16.34
N ALA A 392 -4.38 -9.03 17.11
CA ALA A 392 -3.76 -10.33 16.82
C ALA A 392 -4.77 -11.47 16.91
N LEU A 393 -5.68 -11.45 17.90
CA LEU A 393 -6.79 -12.42 17.99
C LEU A 393 -7.79 -12.29 16.84
N VAL A 394 -8.07 -11.07 16.39
CA VAL A 394 -8.89 -10.82 15.19
C VAL A 394 -8.26 -11.44 13.94
N VAL A 395 -6.92 -11.34 13.79
CA VAL A 395 -6.21 -12.05 12.70
C VAL A 395 -6.26 -13.56 12.90
N LEU A 396 -6.08 -14.06 14.12
CA LEU A 396 -6.17 -15.49 14.42
C LEU A 396 -7.55 -16.07 14.09
N ALA A 397 -8.62 -15.30 14.25
CA ALA A 397 -9.98 -15.72 13.89
C ALA A 397 -10.13 -16.05 12.39
N LEU A 398 -9.21 -15.59 11.52
CA LEU A 398 -9.16 -15.99 10.11
C LEU A 398 -8.91 -17.50 9.91
N VAL A 399 -8.43 -18.22 10.93
CA VAL A 399 -8.34 -19.68 10.92
C VAL A 399 -9.70 -20.33 10.61
N ALA A 400 -10.81 -19.68 11.00
CA ALA A 400 -12.15 -20.14 10.69
C ALA A 400 -12.47 -20.18 9.17
N LEU A 401 -11.71 -19.46 8.34
CA LEU A 401 -11.85 -19.47 6.88
C LEU A 401 -11.04 -20.59 6.21
N LEU A 402 -10.08 -21.23 6.91
CA LEU A 402 -9.23 -22.27 6.35
C LEU A 402 -9.98 -23.49 5.78
N PRO A 403 -11.12 -23.95 6.35
CA PRO A 403 -11.91 -25.03 5.74
C PRO A 403 -12.38 -24.73 4.30
N LEU A 404 -12.56 -23.44 3.97
CA LEU A 404 -12.93 -22.98 2.62
C LEU A 404 -11.73 -22.84 1.68
N LEU A 405 -10.51 -22.96 2.19
CA LEU A 405 -9.24 -22.71 1.49
C LEU A 405 -8.34 -23.95 1.45
N THR A 406 -8.94 -25.16 1.51
CA THR A 406 -8.21 -26.43 1.40
C THR A 406 -7.71 -26.65 -0.03
N ASN A 407 -6.57 -27.34 -0.21
CA ASN A 407 -6.04 -27.61 -1.57
C ASN A 407 -7.09 -28.19 -2.52
N PRO A 408 -7.92 -29.19 -2.14
CA PRO A 408 -8.98 -29.69 -3.02
C PRO A 408 -10.02 -28.64 -3.40
N ALA A 409 -10.40 -27.75 -2.47
CA ALA A 409 -11.31 -26.65 -2.75
C ALA A 409 -10.68 -25.62 -3.68
N LEU A 410 -9.37 -25.37 -3.56
CA LEU A 410 -8.64 -24.46 -4.44
C LEU A 410 -8.52 -25.04 -5.85
N ASP A 411 -8.17 -26.33 -5.96
CA ASP A 411 -8.00 -27.01 -7.24
C ASP A 411 -9.33 -27.17 -7.98
N ALA A 412 -10.42 -27.46 -7.26
CA ALA A 412 -11.76 -27.61 -7.85
C ALA A 412 -12.27 -26.33 -8.54
N VAL A 413 -11.94 -25.16 -7.99
CA VAL A 413 -12.41 -23.87 -8.53
C VAL A 413 -11.55 -23.38 -9.70
N GLU A 414 -10.40 -24.00 -9.94
CA GLU A 414 -9.55 -23.67 -11.11
C GLU A 414 -9.90 -24.48 -12.36
N VAL A 415 -10.67 -25.55 -12.20
CA VAL A 415 -11.10 -26.45 -13.28
C VAL A 415 -12.56 -26.17 -13.71
N ALA A 416 -13.33 -25.51 -12.85
CA ALA A 416 -14.71 -25.06 -13.11
C ALA A 416 -14.73 -23.68 -13.79
#